data_AF-A0A8T1ZAL9-F1
#
_entry.id   AF-A0A8T1ZAL9-F1
#
_cell.length_a   1.000
_cell.length_b   1.000
_cell.length_c   1.000
_cell.angle_alpha   90.00
_cell.angle_beta   90.00
_cell.angle_gamma   90.00
#
_symmetry.space_group_name_H-M   'P 1'
#
loop_
_entity.id
_entity.type
_entity.pdbx_description
1 polymer ?
#
loop_
_entity_poly.entity_id
_entity_poly.type
_entity_poly.pdbx_seq_one_letter_code
_entity_poly.pdbx_strand_id
1 'polypeptide(L)'
;MSDLDKKNNSENRNSMSASYVSDLHINVKGVPFHLCKEMLAKRSSKVSSLLERNEIDELRLILRDLEVDPETFELVERFCNGCEFKFTSDTIVSVLCIAYYLGMNEEQSSNNLLGKASEFLEQRVFPSWSETVNALRSGDKSFDKLTDVGLIDLFFDSLIEKASYDPRLLGELIKNRVETDDYRPNPRRRLFVIDWKSEDLITIPLRLYEPLMIRAIKSRSIPVEYIVLSVCKYAKKWVFDAEESLSGQKKEAIEAVERLLPHQRGLISCELLFESLKHSIWLEANSECRNGFMIRICKQLDMAKSTDLKILSRGYGEKAEGFENIELVKTVVKSFYTYYANEDSENVSHFVKVAKLSEEFLFLAASEASLKLEAFVELAEMTVAISQGILSYSDGIYRAIDVFLESHRYLTESEKMEVCKVLDCSKLSQEGCERAAKNQKLPLRIVVQVLFVSQLQIRDTVAKEIKGMEKKVDEEEEEEIGVSSDEDEIENDECVVHRWKKKKKKTSVWGQVKRKFGCLTSSSYSVDACTCDVKKKKKKIHHHYI
;
A
#
# COMPACT_ATOMS: atom_id res chain seq x y z
N MET A 1 -7.83 -65.12 40.79
CA MET A 1 -8.85 -66.17 40.90
C MET A 1 -10.20 -65.51 40.72
N SER A 2 -11.04 -65.84 39.75
CA SER A 2 -10.99 -66.88 38.74
C SER A 2 -12.27 -66.74 37.91
N ASP A 3 -12.09 -66.67 36.59
CA ASP A 3 -12.92 -67.30 35.57
C ASP A 3 -14.44 -67.18 35.68
N LEU A 4 -15.01 -66.11 35.10
CA LEU A 4 -16.39 -66.14 34.59
C LEU A 4 -16.69 -65.21 33.38
N ASP A 5 -15.75 -64.37 32.91
CA ASP A 5 -15.99 -63.40 31.82
C ASP A 5 -15.41 -63.79 30.45
N LYS A 6 -15.48 -65.06 30.04
CA LYS A 6 -14.90 -65.54 28.75
C LYS A 6 -15.87 -66.21 27.78
N LYS A 7 -17.18 -65.97 27.85
CA LYS A 7 -18.13 -66.70 26.97
C LYS A 7 -19.22 -65.93 26.21
N ASN A 8 -19.19 -64.59 26.16
CA ASN A 8 -20.25 -63.82 25.48
C ASN A 8 -19.75 -62.84 24.39
N ASN A 9 -18.68 -63.15 23.66
CA ASN A 9 -18.20 -62.25 22.59
C ASN A 9 -17.79 -62.95 21.27
N SER A 10 -18.32 -64.14 20.99
CA SER A 10 -18.00 -64.92 19.77
C SER A 10 -19.10 -64.97 18.71
N GLU A 11 -20.21 -64.25 18.88
CA GLU A 11 -21.34 -64.29 17.92
C GLU A 11 -21.74 -62.88 17.47
N ASN A 12 -20.88 -62.25 16.66
CA ASN A 12 -21.27 -61.34 15.57
C ASN A 12 -20.07 -60.89 14.72
N ARG A 13 -19.17 -61.82 14.40
CA ARG A 13 -18.09 -61.63 13.40
C ARG A 13 -18.36 -62.43 12.12
N ASN A 14 -19.62 -62.50 11.69
CA ASN A 14 -19.99 -63.00 10.37
C ASN A 14 -20.59 -61.86 9.55
N SER A 15 -19.75 -60.89 9.18
CA SER A 15 -19.98 -60.03 8.01
C SER A 15 -18.91 -60.35 6.97
N MET A 16 -19.26 -61.23 6.04
CA MET A 16 -18.69 -61.42 4.71
C MET A 16 -17.23 -60.98 4.52
N SER A 17 -16.30 -61.85 4.95
CA SER A 17 -14.95 -61.88 4.43
C SER A 17 -14.96 -62.43 3.00
N ALA A 18 -15.28 -61.59 2.02
CA ALA A 18 -14.84 -61.82 0.65
C ALA A 18 -13.38 -61.35 0.59
N SER A 19 -12.45 -62.29 0.58
CA SER A 19 -11.03 -62.00 0.35
C SER A 19 -10.87 -61.46 -1.08
N TYR A 20 -10.88 -60.13 -1.23
CA TYR A 20 -10.34 -59.50 -2.43
C TYR A 20 -8.84 -59.76 -2.41
N VAL A 21 -8.34 -60.52 -3.39
CA VAL A 21 -6.91 -60.65 -3.62
C VAL A 21 -6.41 -59.25 -4.02
N SER A 22 -5.58 -58.64 -3.18
CA SER A 22 -4.98 -57.34 -3.48
C SER A 22 -3.94 -57.54 -4.59
N ASP A 23 -4.34 -57.32 -5.85
CA ASP A 23 -3.48 -57.60 -7.01
C ASP A 23 -2.48 -56.48 -7.35
N LEU A 24 -2.53 -55.34 -6.65
CA LEU A 24 -1.67 -54.20 -6.90
C LEU A 24 -1.14 -53.56 -5.61
N HIS A 25 0.19 -53.56 -5.49
CA HIS A 25 0.91 -52.85 -4.44
C HIS A 25 1.46 -51.54 -4.98
N ILE A 26 0.99 -50.42 -4.46
CA ILE A 26 1.50 -49.09 -4.81
C ILE A 26 2.16 -48.50 -3.59
N ASN A 27 3.40 -48.01 -3.73
CA ASN A 27 4.08 -47.31 -2.67
C ASN A 27 4.11 -45.81 -3.01
N VAL A 28 3.41 -45.01 -2.20
CA VAL A 28 3.38 -43.55 -2.33
C VAL A 28 4.19 -42.97 -1.17
N LYS A 29 5.34 -42.37 -1.47
CA LYS A 29 6.26 -41.73 -0.49
C LYS A 29 6.58 -42.60 0.75
N GLY A 30 6.68 -43.92 0.60
CA GLY A 30 7.01 -44.85 1.69
C GLY A 30 5.79 -45.53 2.34
N VAL A 31 4.56 -45.14 1.99
CA VAL A 31 3.32 -45.74 2.49
C VAL A 31 2.80 -46.78 1.47
N PRO A 32 2.66 -48.05 1.87
CA PRO A 32 2.12 -49.10 1.00
C PRO A 32 0.59 -49.06 0.97
N PHE A 33 0.04 -49.05 -0.24
CA PHE A 33 -1.39 -49.14 -0.54
C PHE A 33 -1.70 -50.45 -1.27
N HIS A 34 -2.82 -51.09 -0.90
CA HIS A 34 -3.22 -52.41 -1.37
C HIS A 34 -4.54 -52.31 -2.13
N LEU A 35 -4.46 -52.26 -3.46
CA LEU A 35 -5.59 -51.94 -4.32
C LEU A 35 -5.99 -53.14 -5.17
N CYS A 36 -7.28 -53.25 -5.45
CA CYS A 36 -7.81 -54.16 -6.46
C CYS A 36 -7.75 -53.49 -7.84
N LYS A 37 -7.00 -54.09 -8.78
CA LYS A 37 -6.82 -53.56 -10.15
C LYS A 37 -8.16 -53.31 -10.85
N GLU A 38 -9.10 -54.22 -10.68
CA GLU A 38 -10.43 -54.13 -11.29
C GLU A 38 -11.26 -52.97 -10.72
N MET A 39 -11.13 -52.66 -9.43
CA MET A 39 -11.88 -51.57 -8.79
C MET A 39 -11.40 -50.20 -9.29
N LEU A 40 -10.10 -50.04 -9.49
CA LEU A 40 -9.53 -48.83 -10.09
C LEU A 40 -9.90 -48.72 -11.58
N ALA A 41 -9.76 -49.80 -12.35
CA ALA A 41 -10.08 -49.81 -13.78
C ALA A 41 -11.56 -49.48 -14.06
N LYS A 42 -12.48 -49.92 -13.19
CA LYS A 42 -13.91 -49.56 -13.29
C LYS A 42 -14.17 -48.05 -13.19
N ARG A 43 -13.28 -47.30 -12.53
CA ARG A 43 -13.47 -45.86 -12.24
C ARG A 43 -12.53 -44.94 -13.01
N SER A 44 -11.44 -45.48 -13.56
CA SER A 44 -10.42 -44.73 -14.29
C SER A 44 -10.26 -45.29 -15.71
N SER A 45 -10.52 -44.46 -16.71
CA SER A 45 -10.31 -44.81 -18.12
C SER A 45 -8.83 -45.08 -18.41
N LYS A 46 -7.93 -44.31 -17.79
CA LYS A 46 -6.47 -44.49 -17.93
C LYS A 46 -6.02 -45.83 -17.37
N VAL A 47 -6.44 -46.19 -16.15
CA VAL A 47 -6.11 -47.49 -15.55
C VAL A 47 -6.71 -48.64 -16.36
N SER A 48 -7.94 -48.49 -16.88
CA SER A 48 -8.52 -49.49 -17.79
C SER A 48 -7.64 -49.71 -19.02
N SER A 49 -7.19 -48.64 -19.67
CA SER A 49 -6.33 -48.74 -20.85
C SER A 49 -4.94 -49.35 -20.55
N LEU A 50 -4.37 -49.06 -19.37
CA LEU A 50 -3.09 -49.63 -18.94
C LEU A 50 -3.22 -51.12 -18.60
N LEU A 51 -4.37 -51.52 -18.05
CA LEU A 51 -4.68 -52.92 -17.77
C LEU A 51 -4.83 -53.71 -19.07
N GLU A 52 -5.51 -53.16 -20.07
CA GLU A 52 -5.64 -53.78 -21.41
C GLU A 52 -4.29 -53.98 -22.12
N ARG A 53 -3.33 -53.06 -21.90
CA ARG A 53 -1.97 -53.12 -22.47
C ARG A 53 -0.99 -53.94 -21.65
N ASN A 54 -1.39 -54.43 -20.47
CA ASN A 54 -0.51 -55.06 -19.47
C ASN A 54 0.65 -54.16 -18.98
N GLU A 55 0.49 -52.83 -19.01
CA GLU A 55 1.50 -51.81 -18.67
C GLU A 55 1.23 -51.17 -17.29
N ILE A 56 0.73 -51.94 -16.32
CA ILE A 56 0.28 -51.41 -15.01
C ILE A 56 1.42 -50.77 -14.21
N ASP A 57 2.68 -51.17 -14.46
CA ASP A 57 3.84 -50.53 -13.83
C ASP A 57 3.98 -49.04 -14.20
N GLU A 58 3.43 -48.59 -15.35
CA GLU A 58 3.38 -47.18 -15.72
C GLU A 58 2.51 -46.35 -14.76
N LEU A 59 1.50 -46.95 -14.12
CA LEU A 59 0.69 -46.26 -13.11
C LEU A 59 1.56 -45.79 -11.93
N ARG A 60 2.59 -46.55 -11.57
CA ARG A 60 3.52 -46.17 -10.50
C ARG A 60 4.40 -44.99 -10.91
N LEU A 61 4.75 -44.91 -12.20
CA LEU A 61 5.47 -43.76 -12.77
C LEU A 61 4.58 -42.52 -12.76
N ILE A 62 3.34 -42.63 -13.25
CA ILE A 62 2.37 -41.52 -13.24
C ILE A 62 2.15 -41.00 -11.81
N LEU A 63 1.92 -41.87 -10.83
CA LEU A 63 1.70 -41.43 -9.44
C LEU A 63 2.96 -40.80 -8.81
N ARG A 64 4.15 -41.26 -9.21
CA ARG A 64 5.42 -40.65 -8.80
C ARG A 64 5.59 -39.27 -9.42
N ASP A 65 5.33 -39.13 -10.72
CA ASP A 65 5.43 -37.87 -11.46
C ASP A 65 4.40 -36.85 -10.99
N LEU A 66 3.22 -37.31 -10.54
CA LEU A 66 2.20 -36.49 -9.90
C LEU A 66 2.58 -36.06 -8.47
N GLU A 67 3.67 -36.56 -7.90
CA GLU A 67 4.16 -36.26 -6.55
C GLU A 67 3.08 -36.36 -5.45
N VAL A 68 2.14 -37.28 -5.65
CA VAL A 68 0.93 -37.42 -4.83
C VAL A 68 1.27 -37.60 -3.35
N ASP A 69 0.56 -36.87 -2.49
CA ASP A 69 0.64 -37.08 -1.05
C ASP A 69 -0.15 -38.32 -0.62
N PRO A 70 0.36 -39.11 0.36
CA PRO A 70 -0.33 -40.31 0.83
C PRO A 70 -1.77 -40.05 1.26
N GLU A 71 -2.04 -38.91 1.89
CA GLU A 71 -3.38 -38.50 2.32
C GLU A 71 -4.34 -38.31 1.13
N THR A 72 -3.86 -37.69 0.04
CA THR A 72 -4.64 -37.52 -1.19
C THR A 72 -4.92 -38.87 -1.83
N PHE A 73 -3.93 -39.76 -1.87
CA PHE A 73 -4.09 -41.09 -2.47
C PHE A 73 -5.03 -41.99 -1.65
N GLU A 74 -5.01 -41.87 -0.32
CA GLU A 74 -5.95 -42.57 0.56
C GLU A 74 -7.41 -42.20 0.25
N LEU A 75 -7.69 -40.93 -0.10
CA LEU A 75 -9.03 -40.51 -0.54
C LEU A 75 -9.44 -41.17 -1.86
N VAL A 76 -8.50 -41.27 -2.81
CA VAL A 76 -8.73 -41.96 -4.11
C VAL A 76 -8.99 -43.45 -3.87
N GLU A 77 -8.20 -44.10 -3.03
CA GLU A 77 -8.39 -45.50 -2.64
C GLU A 77 -9.75 -45.73 -1.98
N ARG A 78 -10.10 -44.93 -0.96
CA ARG A 78 -11.40 -45.01 -0.27
C ARG A 78 -12.56 -44.85 -1.25
N PHE A 79 -12.46 -43.89 -2.18
CA PHE A 79 -13.46 -43.72 -3.23
C PHE A 79 -13.59 -44.98 -4.11
N CYS A 80 -12.48 -45.54 -4.58
CA CYS A 80 -12.50 -46.70 -5.46
C CYS A 80 -13.04 -47.96 -4.78
N ASN A 81 -12.81 -48.10 -3.47
CA ASN A 81 -13.34 -49.18 -2.65
C ASN A 81 -14.82 -48.95 -2.24
N GLY A 82 -15.40 -47.80 -2.57
CA GLY A 82 -16.77 -47.45 -2.20
C GLY A 82 -16.96 -47.09 -0.72
N CYS A 83 -15.87 -46.77 -0.02
CA CYS A 83 -15.93 -46.31 1.37
C CYS A 83 -16.39 -44.85 1.46
N GLU A 84 -16.95 -44.45 2.60
CA GLU A 84 -17.23 -43.05 2.87
C GLU A 84 -15.92 -42.27 3.08
N PHE A 85 -15.86 -41.06 2.52
CA PHE A 85 -14.74 -40.14 2.69
C PHE A 85 -15.26 -38.70 2.66
N LYS A 86 -14.46 -37.76 3.14
CA LYS A 86 -14.76 -36.32 3.14
C LYS A 86 -13.61 -35.56 2.51
N PHE A 87 -13.94 -34.61 1.64
CA PHE A 87 -12.95 -33.69 1.11
C PHE A 87 -12.58 -32.63 2.14
N THR A 88 -11.33 -32.18 2.07
CA THR A 88 -10.82 -31.02 2.81
C THR A 88 -10.32 -29.97 1.82
N SER A 89 -10.31 -28.69 2.21
CA SER A 89 -9.74 -27.61 1.39
C SER A 89 -8.29 -27.89 0.97
N ASP A 90 -7.53 -28.56 1.83
CA ASP A 90 -6.10 -28.73 1.65
C ASP A 90 -5.74 -29.83 0.67
N THR A 91 -6.65 -30.79 0.48
CA THR A 91 -6.43 -31.95 -0.39
C THR A 91 -7.13 -31.81 -1.75
N ILE A 92 -8.09 -30.90 -1.87
CA ILE A 92 -9.02 -30.86 -3.01
C ILE A 92 -8.32 -30.64 -4.37
N VAL A 93 -7.33 -29.74 -4.43
CA VAL A 93 -6.60 -29.44 -5.67
C VAL A 93 -5.78 -30.66 -6.12
N SER A 94 -5.15 -31.36 -5.18
CA SER A 94 -4.39 -32.57 -5.47
C SER A 94 -5.30 -33.73 -5.87
N VAL A 95 -6.49 -33.86 -5.27
CA VAL A 95 -7.49 -34.84 -5.70
C VAL A 95 -7.97 -34.55 -7.12
N LEU A 96 -8.27 -33.28 -7.45
CA LEU A 96 -8.65 -32.86 -8.79
C LEU A 96 -7.55 -33.18 -9.82
N CYS A 97 -6.30 -32.93 -9.46
CA CYS A 97 -5.14 -33.27 -10.29
C CYS A 97 -5.12 -34.76 -10.63
N ILE A 98 -5.17 -35.63 -9.62
CA ILE A 98 -5.12 -37.09 -9.83
C ILE A 98 -6.35 -37.58 -10.58
N ALA A 99 -7.55 -37.12 -10.22
CA ALA A 99 -8.78 -37.52 -10.86
C ALA A 99 -8.79 -37.14 -12.35
N TYR A 100 -8.24 -35.97 -12.69
CA TYR A 100 -8.08 -35.52 -14.07
C TYR A 100 -7.09 -36.40 -14.84
N TYR A 101 -5.88 -36.63 -14.30
CA TYR A 101 -4.85 -37.44 -14.97
C TYR A 101 -5.21 -38.91 -15.12
N LEU A 102 -5.96 -39.47 -14.15
CA LEU A 102 -6.47 -40.83 -14.23
C LEU A 102 -7.74 -40.94 -15.08
N GLY A 103 -8.29 -39.84 -15.60
CA GLY A 103 -9.52 -39.85 -16.39
C GLY A 103 -10.71 -40.40 -15.61
N MET A 104 -10.83 -40.04 -14.33
CA MET A 104 -11.94 -40.45 -13.45
C MET A 104 -13.14 -39.52 -13.63
N ASN A 105 -13.61 -39.40 -14.88
CA ASN A 105 -14.70 -38.53 -15.28
C ASN A 105 -16.06 -39.27 -15.31
N GLU A 106 -17.13 -38.52 -15.58
CA GLU A 106 -18.50 -39.06 -15.67
C GLU A 106 -18.72 -39.99 -16.87
N GLU A 107 -17.85 -39.94 -17.89
CA GLU A 107 -17.93 -40.83 -19.06
C GLU A 107 -17.63 -42.28 -18.67
N GLN A 108 -16.73 -42.48 -17.71
CA GLN A 108 -16.35 -43.81 -17.23
C GLN A 108 -17.37 -44.38 -16.24
N SER A 109 -17.86 -43.56 -15.31
CA SER A 109 -18.86 -43.99 -14.34
C SER A 109 -19.65 -42.81 -13.82
N SER A 110 -20.94 -43.00 -13.52
CA SER A 110 -21.75 -41.92 -12.94
C SER A 110 -21.30 -41.56 -11.51
N ASN A 111 -21.33 -40.28 -11.20
CA ASN A 111 -20.93 -39.69 -9.94
C ASN A 111 -19.48 -40.06 -9.57
N ASN A 112 -18.56 -39.85 -10.53
CA ASN A 112 -17.16 -40.21 -10.41
C ASN A 112 -16.37 -39.17 -9.58
N LEU A 113 -15.12 -39.50 -9.25
CA LEU A 113 -14.31 -38.70 -8.35
C LEU A 113 -14.10 -37.26 -8.85
N LEU A 114 -13.88 -37.07 -10.16
CA LEU A 114 -13.68 -35.73 -10.72
C LEU A 114 -14.95 -34.88 -10.57
N GLY A 115 -16.12 -35.42 -10.89
CA GLY A 115 -17.40 -34.71 -10.73
C GLY A 115 -17.68 -34.33 -9.29
N LYS A 116 -17.51 -35.28 -8.36
CA LYS A 116 -17.66 -35.04 -6.91
C LYS A 116 -16.70 -33.99 -6.36
N ALA A 117 -15.44 -34.02 -6.80
CA ALA A 117 -14.43 -33.06 -6.38
C ALA A 117 -14.73 -31.65 -6.93
N SER A 118 -15.18 -31.55 -8.18
CA SER A 118 -15.61 -30.28 -8.78
C SER A 118 -16.85 -29.70 -8.07
N GLU A 119 -17.85 -30.53 -7.76
CA GLU A 119 -19.04 -30.08 -7.03
C GLU A 119 -18.67 -29.57 -5.62
N PHE A 120 -17.76 -30.24 -4.93
CA PHE A 120 -17.26 -29.79 -3.63
C PHE A 120 -16.50 -28.45 -3.74
N LEU A 121 -15.68 -28.29 -4.78
CA LEU A 121 -14.96 -27.04 -5.05
C LEU A 121 -15.94 -25.87 -5.25
N GLU A 122 -16.98 -26.07 -6.06
CA GLU A 122 -17.99 -25.04 -6.36
C GLU A 122 -18.91 -24.71 -5.18
N GLN A 123 -19.33 -25.72 -4.41
CA GLN A 123 -20.35 -25.54 -3.36
C GLN A 123 -19.77 -25.20 -1.98
N ARG A 124 -18.51 -25.54 -1.70
CA ARG A 124 -17.89 -25.36 -0.36
C ARG A 124 -16.68 -24.46 -0.38
N VAL A 125 -15.72 -24.75 -1.27
CA VAL A 125 -14.45 -24.03 -1.30
C VAL A 125 -14.63 -22.62 -1.86
N PHE A 126 -15.20 -22.48 -3.06
CA PHE A 126 -15.37 -21.17 -3.69
C PHE A 126 -16.34 -20.22 -3.00
N PRO A 127 -17.33 -20.64 -2.20
CA PRO A 127 -18.10 -19.68 -1.40
C PRO A 127 -17.35 -19.13 -0.19
N SER A 128 -16.36 -19.86 0.33
CA SER A 128 -15.62 -19.50 1.54
C SER A 128 -14.26 -18.90 1.23
N TRP A 129 -13.98 -17.68 1.73
CA TRP A 129 -12.69 -17.00 1.51
C TRP A 129 -11.52 -17.83 2.07
N SER A 130 -11.62 -18.29 3.32
CA SER A 130 -10.56 -19.06 3.98
C SER A 130 -10.27 -20.37 3.26
N GLU A 131 -11.33 -21.13 2.92
CA GLU A 131 -11.16 -22.40 2.19
C GLU A 131 -10.56 -22.18 0.80
N THR A 132 -10.94 -21.11 0.09
CA THR A 132 -10.33 -20.76 -1.20
C THR A 132 -8.84 -20.46 -1.05
N VAL A 133 -8.45 -19.67 -0.04
CA VAL A 133 -7.03 -19.32 0.21
C VAL A 133 -6.22 -20.55 0.63
N ASN A 134 -6.79 -21.44 1.45
CA ASN A 134 -6.14 -22.68 1.86
C ASN A 134 -5.93 -23.66 0.72
N ALA A 135 -6.95 -23.88 -0.09
CA ALA A 135 -6.87 -24.72 -1.28
C ALA A 135 -5.82 -24.18 -2.27
N LEU A 136 -5.77 -22.85 -2.45
CA LEU A 136 -4.77 -22.22 -3.29
C LEU A 136 -3.34 -22.37 -2.73
N ARG A 137 -3.16 -22.27 -1.40
CA ARG A 137 -1.84 -22.44 -0.75
C ARG A 137 -1.34 -23.88 -0.83
N SER A 138 -2.20 -24.83 -0.49
CA SER A 138 -1.86 -26.27 -0.46
C SER A 138 -1.64 -26.83 -1.87
N GLY A 139 -2.37 -26.32 -2.85
CA GLY A 139 -2.31 -26.77 -4.25
C GLY A 139 -1.10 -26.30 -5.06
N ASP A 140 -0.17 -25.49 -4.52
CA ASP A 140 0.92 -24.85 -5.27
C ASP A 140 1.67 -25.81 -6.21
N LYS A 141 2.04 -27.01 -5.72
CA LYS A 141 2.74 -28.03 -6.52
C LYS A 141 1.87 -28.73 -7.56
N SER A 142 0.57 -28.83 -7.30
CA SER A 142 -0.38 -29.52 -8.19
C SER A 142 -0.83 -28.62 -9.35
N PHE A 143 -0.77 -27.30 -9.19
CA PHE A 143 -1.17 -26.36 -10.23
C PHE A 143 -0.29 -26.41 -11.48
N ASP A 144 0.99 -26.76 -11.35
CA ASP A 144 1.93 -26.94 -12.49
C ASP A 144 1.45 -27.99 -13.48
N LYS A 145 0.73 -28.97 -12.96
CA LYS A 145 0.25 -30.13 -13.71
C LYS A 145 -1.16 -29.87 -14.27
N LEU A 146 -1.80 -28.78 -13.86
CA LEU A 146 -3.15 -28.40 -14.24
C LEU A 146 -3.21 -27.07 -14.99
N THR A 147 -2.08 -26.58 -15.50
CA THR A 147 -2.02 -25.31 -16.25
C THR A 147 -2.98 -25.29 -17.43
N ASP A 148 -3.11 -26.41 -18.13
CA ASP A 148 -3.96 -26.54 -19.33
C ASP A 148 -5.47 -26.49 -19.01
N VAL A 149 -5.84 -26.72 -17.75
CA VAL A 149 -7.24 -26.73 -17.29
C VAL A 149 -7.70 -25.33 -16.88
N GLY A 150 -6.79 -24.36 -16.69
CA GLY A 150 -7.14 -23.00 -16.25
C GLY A 150 -7.68 -22.93 -14.82
N LEU A 151 -7.40 -23.95 -13.99
CA LEU A 151 -7.95 -24.03 -12.63
C LEU A 151 -7.51 -22.86 -11.75
N ILE A 152 -6.26 -22.40 -11.89
CA ILE A 152 -5.72 -21.23 -11.16
C ILE A 152 -6.56 -19.98 -11.43
N ASP A 153 -6.99 -19.77 -12.67
CA ASP A 153 -7.78 -18.61 -13.05
C ASP A 153 -9.15 -18.61 -12.36
N LEU A 154 -9.76 -19.78 -12.17
CA LEU A 154 -11.02 -19.93 -11.41
C LEU A 154 -10.83 -19.54 -9.93
N PHE A 155 -9.71 -19.96 -9.32
CA PHE A 155 -9.36 -19.53 -7.95
C PHE A 155 -9.17 -18.02 -7.88
N PHE A 156 -8.46 -17.43 -8.84
CA PHE A 156 -8.23 -15.99 -8.87
C PHE A 156 -9.53 -15.20 -9.07
N ASP A 157 -10.39 -15.62 -10.00
CA ASP A 157 -11.67 -14.98 -10.25
C ASP A 157 -12.58 -15.07 -9.01
N SER A 158 -12.61 -16.23 -8.35
CA SER A 158 -13.37 -16.42 -7.11
C SER A 158 -12.88 -15.54 -5.96
N LEU A 159 -11.56 -15.30 -5.85
CA LEU A 159 -11.00 -14.40 -4.83
C LEU A 159 -11.26 -12.93 -5.18
N ILE A 160 -11.10 -12.54 -6.45
CA ILE A 160 -11.33 -11.17 -6.92
C ILE A 160 -12.80 -10.79 -6.79
N GLU A 161 -13.72 -11.69 -7.16
CA GLU A 161 -15.16 -11.48 -7.01
C GLU A 161 -15.51 -11.22 -5.54
N LYS A 162 -15.05 -12.06 -4.61
CA LYS A 162 -15.26 -11.84 -3.18
C LYS A 162 -14.67 -10.54 -2.68
N ALA A 163 -13.43 -10.23 -3.06
CA ALA A 163 -12.77 -8.98 -2.68
C ALA A 163 -13.45 -7.74 -3.29
N SER A 164 -14.15 -7.89 -4.42
CA SER A 164 -14.97 -6.81 -4.99
C SER A 164 -16.26 -6.57 -4.20
N TYR A 165 -16.87 -7.62 -3.64
CA TYR A 165 -18.02 -7.51 -2.76
C TYR A 165 -17.65 -7.00 -1.35
N ASP A 166 -16.57 -7.52 -0.76
CA ASP A 166 -16.02 -7.06 0.51
C ASP A 166 -14.50 -6.83 0.42
N PRO A 167 -14.05 -5.59 0.12
CA PRO A 167 -12.63 -5.26 0.06
C PRO A 167 -11.87 -5.44 1.38
N ARG A 168 -12.57 -5.57 2.52
CA ARG A 168 -11.93 -5.77 3.84
C ARG A 168 -11.26 -7.12 3.97
N LEU A 169 -11.59 -8.08 3.10
CA LEU A 169 -10.91 -9.37 3.00
C LEU A 169 -9.42 -9.23 2.69
N LEU A 170 -9.02 -8.15 2.00
CA LEU A 170 -7.61 -7.79 1.75
C LEU A 170 -6.95 -7.10 2.95
N GLY A 171 -7.76 -6.64 3.91
CA GLY A 171 -7.34 -6.02 5.15
C GLY A 171 -8.22 -4.87 5.60
N GLU A 172 -8.15 -4.55 6.89
CA GLU A 172 -8.80 -3.38 7.44
C GLU A 172 -7.97 -2.12 7.22
N LEU A 173 -8.57 -1.12 6.58
CA LEU A 173 -7.98 0.22 6.50
C LEU A 173 -8.03 0.83 7.90
N ILE A 174 -6.87 1.07 8.51
CA ILE A 174 -6.78 1.84 9.76
C ILE A 174 -7.24 3.26 9.42
N LYS A 175 -8.53 3.54 9.58
CA LYS A 175 -9.02 4.91 9.55
C LYS A 175 -8.40 5.59 10.76
N ASN A 176 -7.45 6.49 10.51
CA ASN A 176 -7.16 7.61 11.40
C ASN A 176 -8.45 8.44 11.51
N ARG A 177 -9.42 7.95 12.30
CA ARG A 177 -10.56 8.73 12.72
C ARG A 177 -10.00 9.79 13.65
N VAL A 178 -9.89 10.99 13.10
CA VAL A 178 -10.04 12.24 13.84
C VAL A 178 -11.08 11.98 14.93
N GLU A 179 -10.68 12.24 16.17
CA GLU A 179 -11.53 12.26 17.35
C GLU A 179 -12.73 13.18 17.09
N THR A 180 -13.80 12.59 16.57
CA THR A 180 -15.15 13.12 16.76
C THR A 180 -15.86 12.16 17.68
N ASP A 181 -16.18 12.73 18.83
CA ASP A 181 -16.85 12.21 20.00
C ASP A 181 -17.98 11.19 19.76
N ASP A 182 -18.14 10.34 20.76
CA ASP A 182 -19.33 9.57 21.14
C ASP A 182 -19.74 8.27 20.42
N TYR A 183 -18.81 7.36 20.12
CA TYR A 183 -19.14 5.92 20.07
C TYR A 183 -17.96 5.06 20.54
N ARG A 184 -17.88 4.77 21.85
CA ARG A 184 -17.09 3.64 22.36
C ARG A 184 -17.91 2.36 22.13
N PRO A 185 -17.51 1.42 21.26
CA PRO A 185 -18.19 0.14 21.18
C PRO A 185 -18.00 -0.60 22.50
N ASN A 186 -19.11 -1.08 23.06
CA ASN A 186 -19.21 -1.83 24.32
C ASN A 186 -18.10 -2.91 24.42
N PRO A 187 -17.37 -3.07 25.54
CA PRO A 187 -16.29 -4.06 25.69
C PRO A 187 -16.70 -5.49 25.36
N ARG A 188 -17.99 -5.82 25.52
CA ARG A 188 -18.57 -7.11 25.09
C ARG A 188 -18.49 -7.34 23.58
N ARG A 189 -18.49 -6.30 22.73
CA ARG A 189 -18.26 -6.44 21.28
C ARG A 189 -16.79 -6.73 20.96
N ARG A 190 -15.83 -6.28 21.78
CA ARG A 190 -14.40 -6.66 21.63
C ARG A 190 -14.15 -8.13 21.97
N LEU A 191 -14.96 -8.72 22.84
CA LEU A 191 -14.92 -10.15 23.17
C LEU A 191 -15.61 -11.05 22.13
N PHE A 192 -16.31 -10.49 21.14
CA PHE A 192 -16.85 -11.24 19.99
C PHE A 192 -16.19 -10.84 18.65
N VAL A 193 -15.23 -9.91 18.68
CA VAL A 193 -14.18 -9.78 17.65
C VAL A 193 -13.04 -10.71 18.08
N ILE A 194 -13.39 -11.98 18.29
CA ILE A 194 -12.43 -13.08 18.46
C ILE A 194 -11.93 -13.39 17.05
N ASP A 195 -10.63 -13.26 16.84
CA ASP A 195 -9.86 -13.88 15.75
C ASP A 195 -10.61 -14.04 14.41
N TRP A 196 -11.01 -12.93 13.77
CA TRP A 196 -10.97 -12.91 12.30
C TRP A 196 -9.48 -12.92 11.91
N LYS A 197 -8.83 -14.05 12.09
CA LYS A 197 -7.67 -14.42 11.28
C LYS A 197 -8.24 -15.31 10.19
N SER A 198 -8.99 -14.71 9.27
CA SER A 198 -9.08 -15.32 7.94
C SER A 198 -7.67 -15.62 7.50
N GLU A 199 -7.40 -16.77 6.89
CA GLU A 199 -6.08 -16.98 6.32
C GLU A 199 -5.74 -15.83 5.38
N ASP A 200 -4.70 -15.11 5.78
CA ASP A 200 -4.27 -13.94 5.05
C ASP A 200 -3.61 -14.40 3.75
N LEU A 201 -3.85 -13.66 2.65
CA LEU A 201 -3.15 -13.86 1.37
C LEU A 201 -1.62 -13.80 1.53
N ILE A 202 -1.14 -13.23 2.63
CA ILE A 202 0.26 -13.20 3.08
C ILE A 202 0.83 -14.62 3.34
N THR A 203 0.01 -15.67 3.32
CA THR A 203 0.46 -17.07 3.43
C THR A 203 0.68 -17.73 2.07
N ILE A 204 0.25 -17.10 0.98
CA ILE A 204 0.37 -17.63 -0.38
C ILE A 204 1.81 -17.38 -0.88
N PRO A 205 2.44 -18.35 -1.57
CA PRO A 205 3.73 -18.16 -2.22
C PRO A 205 3.73 -17.01 -3.25
N LEU A 206 4.87 -16.34 -3.40
CA LEU A 206 5.01 -15.18 -4.30
C LEU A 206 4.53 -15.47 -5.72
N ARG A 207 4.84 -16.67 -6.22
CA ARG A 207 4.48 -17.16 -7.55
C ARG A 207 2.98 -17.10 -7.85
N LEU A 208 2.12 -17.34 -6.85
CA LEU A 208 0.67 -17.26 -7.00
C LEU A 208 0.14 -15.89 -6.57
N TYR A 209 0.77 -15.26 -5.58
CA TYR A 209 0.36 -13.96 -5.06
C TYR A 209 0.51 -12.83 -6.10
N GLU A 210 1.64 -12.77 -6.80
CA GLU A 210 1.91 -11.71 -7.78
C GLU A 210 0.91 -11.72 -8.95
N PRO A 211 0.68 -12.84 -9.67
CA PRO A 211 -0.32 -12.90 -10.74
C PRO A 211 -1.75 -12.58 -10.25
N LEU A 212 -2.12 -13.05 -9.06
CA LEU A 212 -3.40 -12.73 -8.43
C LEU A 212 -3.57 -11.22 -8.25
N MET A 213 -2.56 -10.54 -7.69
CA MET A 213 -2.60 -9.08 -7.49
C MET A 213 -2.61 -8.32 -8.81
N ILE A 214 -1.84 -8.76 -9.82
CA ILE A 214 -1.87 -8.16 -11.17
C ILE A 214 -3.28 -8.28 -11.78
N ARG A 215 -3.93 -9.44 -11.66
CA ARG A 215 -5.29 -9.66 -12.15
C ARG A 215 -6.29 -8.79 -11.38
N ALA A 216 -6.15 -8.69 -10.06
CA ALA A 216 -6.96 -7.82 -9.22
C ALA A 216 -6.84 -6.34 -9.64
N ILE A 217 -5.62 -5.83 -9.86
CA ILE A 217 -5.38 -4.46 -10.35
C ILE A 217 -6.03 -4.23 -11.72
N LYS A 218 -5.92 -5.20 -12.64
CA LYS A 218 -6.49 -5.12 -13.98
C LYS A 218 -8.02 -5.14 -13.98
N SER A 219 -8.64 -5.87 -13.05
CA SER A 219 -10.10 -5.98 -12.94
C SER A 219 -10.80 -4.65 -12.64
N ARG A 220 -10.09 -3.72 -11.97
CA ARG A 220 -10.61 -2.40 -11.52
C ARG A 220 -11.88 -2.47 -10.66
N SER A 221 -12.26 -3.66 -10.18
CA SER A 221 -13.45 -3.86 -9.33
C SER A 221 -13.16 -3.59 -7.85
N ILE A 222 -11.90 -3.73 -7.45
CA ILE A 222 -11.43 -3.54 -6.07
C ILE A 222 -10.80 -2.14 -5.94
N PRO A 223 -11.14 -1.36 -4.89
CA PRO A 223 -10.47 -0.07 -4.67
C PRO A 223 -8.97 -0.25 -4.41
N VAL A 224 -8.16 0.61 -5.03
CA VAL A 224 -6.70 0.51 -5.06
C VAL A 224 -6.09 0.54 -3.65
N GLU A 225 -6.74 1.24 -2.71
CA GLU A 225 -6.31 1.34 -1.32
C GLU A 225 -6.20 -0.03 -0.63
N TYR A 226 -7.12 -0.95 -0.92
CA TYR A 226 -7.12 -2.30 -0.32
C TYR A 226 -6.08 -3.21 -0.97
N ILE A 227 -5.85 -3.06 -2.28
CA ILE A 227 -4.78 -3.77 -2.99
C ILE A 227 -3.43 -3.35 -2.42
N VAL A 228 -3.19 -2.04 -2.29
CA VAL A 228 -1.98 -1.50 -1.68
C VAL A 228 -1.81 -2.02 -0.26
N LEU A 229 -2.87 -2.04 0.55
CA LEU A 229 -2.82 -2.57 1.90
C LEU A 229 -2.36 -4.04 1.94
N SER A 230 -2.92 -4.89 1.08
CA SER A 230 -2.51 -6.30 0.97
C SER A 230 -1.04 -6.42 0.58
N VAL A 231 -0.59 -5.67 -0.43
CA VAL A 231 0.80 -5.67 -0.89
C VAL A 231 1.76 -5.18 0.20
N CYS A 232 1.40 -4.13 0.94
CA CYS A 232 2.19 -3.64 2.07
C CYS A 232 2.28 -4.66 3.21
N LYS A 233 1.19 -5.36 3.51
CA LYS A 233 1.20 -6.46 4.50
C LYS A 233 2.07 -7.63 4.04
N TYR A 234 2.01 -7.96 2.75
CA TYR A 234 2.87 -8.97 2.14
C TYR A 234 4.36 -8.59 2.27
N ALA A 235 4.71 -7.35 1.94
CA ALA A 235 6.07 -6.82 2.07
C ALA A 235 6.58 -6.91 3.52
N LYS A 236 5.75 -6.54 4.50
CA LYS A 236 6.12 -6.64 5.93
C LYS A 236 6.53 -8.05 6.32
N LYS A 237 5.71 -9.06 6.01
CA LYS A 237 6.01 -10.44 6.39
C LYS A 237 7.19 -11.04 5.60
N TRP A 238 7.22 -10.86 4.28
CA TRP A 238 8.14 -11.59 3.41
C TRP A 238 9.45 -10.85 3.10
N VAL A 239 9.49 -9.54 3.29
CA VAL A 239 10.71 -8.74 3.07
C VAL A 239 11.31 -8.31 4.41
N PHE A 240 10.52 -7.71 5.29
CA PHE A 240 11.04 -7.08 6.51
C PHE A 240 11.18 -8.06 7.68
N ASP A 241 10.16 -8.89 7.94
CA ASP A 241 10.12 -9.81 9.09
C ASP A 241 10.69 -11.21 8.78
N ALA A 242 10.94 -11.55 7.52
CA ALA A 242 11.43 -12.87 7.14
C ALA A 242 12.87 -13.12 7.62
N GLU A 243 13.25 -14.38 7.79
CA GLU A 243 14.60 -14.76 8.24
C GLU A 243 15.69 -14.34 7.23
N GLU A 244 16.89 -14.02 7.74
CA GLU A 244 18.03 -13.54 6.94
C GLU A 244 18.57 -14.60 5.95
N SER A 245 18.33 -15.88 6.25
CA SER A 245 18.67 -17.05 5.43
C SER A 245 17.93 -17.10 4.07
N LEU A 246 16.87 -16.30 3.90
CA LEU A 246 16.01 -16.28 2.70
C LEU A 246 16.30 -15.09 1.78
N SER A 247 17.52 -14.57 1.75
CA SER A 247 17.89 -13.35 1.00
C SER A 247 17.49 -13.37 -0.48
N GLY A 248 17.61 -14.52 -1.17
CA GLY A 248 17.15 -14.68 -2.55
C GLY A 248 15.65 -14.50 -2.72
N GLN A 249 14.84 -15.12 -1.85
CA GLN A 249 13.39 -14.98 -1.86
C GLN A 249 12.95 -13.56 -1.46
N LYS A 250 13.66 -12.92 -0.53
CA LYS A 250 13.43 -11.51 -0.16
C LYS A 250 13.65 -10.57 -1.34
N LYS A 251 14.70 -10.81 -2.13
CA LYS A 251 15.01 -10.02 -3.34
C LYS A 251 13.88 -10.12 -4.37
N GLU A 252 13.43 -11.34 -4.69
CA GLU A 252 12.31 -11.54 -5.61
C GLU A 252 11.02 -10.90 -5.10
N ALA A 253 10.75 -11.02 -3.79
CA ALA A 253 9.58 -10.45 -3.15
C ALA A 253 9.58 -8.92 -3.21
N ILE A 254 10.70 -8.24 -2.94
CA ILE A 254 10.75 -6.76 -2.99
C ILE A 254 10.61 -6.23 -4.42
N GLU A 255 11.13 -6.94 -5.41
CA GLU A 255 10.99 -6.60 -6.83
C GLU A 255 9.55 -6.80 -7.33
N ALA A 256 8.86 -7.86 -6.87
CA ALA A 256 7.44 -8.05 -7.13
C ALA A 256 6.58 -6.97 -6.43
N VAL A 257 6.88 -6.66 -5.16
CA VAL A 257 6.19 -5.60 -4.42
C VAL A 257 6.28 -4.28 -5.17
N GLU A 258 7.45 -3.90 -5.68
CA GLU A 258 7.60 -2.66 -6.46
C GLU A 258 6.68 -2.65 -7.69
N ARG A 259 6.65 -3.75 -8.45
CA ARG A 259 5.80 -3.90 -9.66
C ARG A 259 4.31 -3.82 -9.35
N LEU A 260 3.89 -4.27 -8.16
CA LEU A 260 2.49 -4.27 -7.72
C LEU A 260 2.03 -2.93 -7.14
N LEU A 261 2.94 -2.06 -6.69
CA LEU A 261 2.57 -0.78 -6.08
C LEU A 261 2.19 0.27 -7.13
N PRO A 262 1.13 1.07 -6.92
CA PRO A 262 0.77 2.16 -7.82
C PRO A 262 1.74 3.34 -7.69
N HIS A 263 1.75 4.21 -8.71
CA HIS A 263 2.50 5.47 -8.70
C HIS A 263 1.70 6.65 -8.12
N GLN A 264 0.49 6.38 -7.59
CA GLN A 264 -0.40 7.40 -7.06
C GLN A 264 0.10 7.89 -5.70
N ARG A 265 0.16 9.21 -5.57
CA ARG A 265 0.63 9.92 -4.37
C ARG A 265 -0.30 9.70 -3.17
N GLY A 266 0.27 9.47 -1.98
CA GLY A 266 -0.44 9.46 -0.70
C GLY A 266 -1.16 8.17 -0.34
N LEU A 267 -1.08 7.12 -1.18
CA LEU A 267 -1.65 5.80 -0.87
C LEU A 267 -0.75 4.95 0.04
N ILE A 268 0.57 5.16 -0.05
CA ILE A 268 1.59 4.37 0.65
C ILE A 268 2.24 5.29 1.69
N SER A 269 2.46 4.81 2.92
CA SER A 269 3.19 5.57 3.94
C SER A 269 4.65 5.80 3.53
N CYS A 270 5.19 6.98 3.82
CA CYS A 270 6.61 7.31 3.58
C CYS A 270 7.54 6.34 4.31
N GLU A 271 7.21 5.95 5.54
CA GLU A 271 7.90 4.93 6.33
C GLU A 271 8.16 3.64 5.52
N LEU A 272 7.08 3.00 5.05
CA LEU A 272 7.19 1.77 4.25
C LEU A 272 7.97 1.97 2.95
N LEU A 273 7.84 3.11 2.28
CA LEU A 273 8.62 3.38 1.06
C LEU A 273 10.12 3.50 1.36
N PHE A 274 10.50 4.19 2.44
CA PHE A 274 11.89 4.31 2.85
C PHE A 274 12.46 2.97 3.29
N GLU A 275 11.70 2.17 4.04
CA GLU A 275 12.07 0.79 4.38
C GLU A 275 12.27 -0.07 3.12
N SER A 276 11.35 0.04 2.16
CA SER A 276 11.40 -0.70 0.89
C SER A 276 12.63 -0.31 0.06
N LEU A 277 12.91 1.00 -0.07
CA LEU A 277 14.10 1.48 -0.77
C LEU A 277 15.37 0.98 -0.08
N LYS A 278 15.45 1.09 1.25
CA LYS A 278 16.59 0.62 2.01
C LYS A 278 16.83 -0.87 1.80
N HIS A 279 15.80 -1.71 1.95
CA HIS A 279 15.91 -3.16 1.72
C HIS A 279 16.25 -3.49 0.26
N SER A 280 15.71 -2.76 -0.70
CA SER A 280 16.05 -2.97 -2.12
C SER A 280 17.53 -2.70 -2.44
N ILE A 281 18.15 -1.75 -1.75
CA ILE A 281 19.60 -1.48 -1.88
C ILE A 281 20.39 -2.58 -1.18
N TRP A 282 19.99 -2.97 0.03
CA TRP A 282 20.66 -4.00 0.82
C TRP A 282 20.65 -5.39 0.14
N LEU A 283 19.52 -5.75 -0.46
CA LEU A 283 19.33 -7.01 -1.18
C LEU A 283 19.87 -6.97 -2.62
N GLU A 284 20.51 -5.86 -3.03
CA GLU A 284 21.01 -5.65 -4.40
C GLU A 284 19.94 -5.92 -5.47
N ALA A 285 18.73 -5.39 -5.27
CA ALA A 285 17.63 -5.49 -6.21
C ALA A 285 17.91 -4.73 -7.52
N ASN A 286 17.17 -5.10 -8.57
CA ASN A 286 17.29 -4.51 -9.89
C ASN A 286 17.19 -2.97 -9.86
N SER A 287 17.92 -2.30 -10.75
CA SER A 287 17.92 -0.83 -10.81
C SER A 287 16.54 -0.24 -11.07
N GLU A 288 15.71 -0.94 -11.84
CA GLU A 288 14.31 -0.56 -12.09
C GLU A 288 13.49 -0.53 -10.80
N CYS A 289 13.63 -1.55 -9.94
CA CYS A 289 12.96 -1.63 -8.65
C CYS A 289 13.40 -0.46 -7.73
N ARG A 290 14.71 -0.24 -7.61
CA ARG A 290 15.24 0.86 -6.80
C ARG A 290 14.77 2.23 -7.30
N ASN A 291 14.75 2.44 -8.62
CA ASN A 291 14.27 3.67 -9.23
C ASN A 291 12.74 3.83 -9.05
N GLY A 292 11.98 2.74 -9.14
CA GLY A 292 10.54 2.73 -8.89
C GLY A 292 10.18 3.21 -7.50
N PHE A 293 10.88 2.72 -6.46
CA PHE A 293 10.72 3.26 -5.11
C PHE A 293 11.17 4.72 -5.01
N MET A 294 12.30 5.07 -5.62
CA MET A 294 12.82 6.44 -5.63
C MET A 294 11.81 7.45 -6.21
N ILE A 295 11.19 7.13 -7.35
CA ILE A 295 10.19 7.99 -7.99
C ILE A 295 8.96 8.16 -7.07
N ARG A 296 8.47 7.08 -6.46
CA ARG A 296 7.33 7.15 -5.52
C ARG A 296 7.65 7.99 -4.29
N ILE A 297 8.86 7.85 -3.76
CA ILE A 297 9.36 8.69 -2.66
C ILE A 297 9.39 10.17 -3.10
N CYS A 298 9.97 10.47 -4.25
CA CYS A 298 10.05 11.85 -4.76
C CYS A 298 8.66 12.48 -4.85
N LYS A 299 7.65 11.77 -5.36
CA LYS A 299 6.28 12.29 -5.49
C LYS A 299 5.59 12.66 -4.18
N GLN A 300 6.06 12.17 -3.03
CA GLN A 300 5.41 12.39 -1.74
C GLN A 300 6.36 12.75 -0.60
N LEU A 301 7.60 13.13 -0.90
CA LEU A 301 8.59 13.49 0.11
C LEU A 301 8.12 14.66 0.98
N ASP A 302 7.32 15.56 0.43
CA ASP A 302 6.71 16.68 1.15
C ASP A 302 5.63 16.27 2.18
N MET A 303 5.23 14.99 2.20
CA MET A 303 4.33 14.39 3.17
C MET A 303 5.06 13.56 4.24
N ALA A 304 6.38 13.37 4.09
CA ALA A 304 7.19 12.61 5.03
C ALA A 304 7.41 13.37 6.34
N LYS A 305 7.66 12.61 7.41
CA LYS A 305 8.11 13.13 8.69
C LYS A 305 9.63 12.98 8.81
N SER A 306 10.23 13.78 9.69
CA SER A 306 11.66 13.69 10.00
C SER A 306 12.05 12.34 10.61
N THR A 307 11.12 11.66 11.30
CA THR A 307 11.28 10.27 11.76
C THR A 307 11.40 9.27 10.61
N ASP A 308 10.74 9.54 9.49
CA ASP A 308 10.71 8.64 8.34
C ASP A 308 12.06 8.73 7.60
N LEU A 309 12.62 9.93 7.45
CA LEU A 309 13.96 10.14 6.87
C LEU A 309 15.08 9.45 7.68
N LYS A 310 14.90 9.34 9.00
CA LYS A 310 15.84 8.61 9.88
C LYS A 310 15.96 7.13 9.51
N ILE A 311 14.95 6.54 8.87
CA ILE A 311 15.01 5.15 8.41
C ILE A 311 16.13 4.99 7.37
N LEU A 312 16.29 5.98 6.48
CA LEU A 312 17.31 5.98 5.43
C LEU A 312 18.73 6.18 5.96
N SER A 313 18.89 6.94 7.05
CA SER A 313 20.21 7.22 7.62
C SER A 313 20.76 6.10 8.49
N ARG A 314 19.90 5.25 9.04
CA ARG A 314 20.32 4.05 9.80
C ARG A 314 21.09 3.09 8.90
N GLY A 315 22.17 2.50 9.42
CA GLY A 315 22.89 1.41 8.75
C GLY A 315 22.03 0.15 8.56
N TYR A 316 22.57 -0.85 7.87
CA TYR A 316 21.87 -2.09 7.57
C TYR A 316 21.97 -3.07 8.76
N GLY A 317 20.84 -3.58 9.25
CA GLY A 317 20.75 -4.57 10.35
C GLY A 317 20.20 -4.02 11.69
N GLU A 318 19.76 -4.92 12.57
CA GLU A 318 19.14 -4.60 13.87
C GLU A 318 20.09 -3.90 14.86
N LYS A 319 21.40 -4.02 14.65
CA LYS A 319 22.46 -3.45 15.51
C LYS A 319 23.13 -2.20 14.95
N ALA A 320 22.65 -1.69 13.82
CA ALA A 320 23.20 -0.48 13.21
C ALA A 320 22.75 0.77 14.00
N GLU A 321 23.47 1.05 15.08
CA GLU A 321 23.30 2.23 15.90
C GLU A 321 24.11 3.39 15.30
N GLY A 322 23.52 4.13 14.36
CA GLY A 322 24.15 5.35 13.87
C GLY A 322 23.58 5.92 12.57
N PHE A 323 23.90 7.19 12.33
CA PHE A 323 23.76 7.87 11.04
C PHE A 323 24.92 7.44 10.13
N GLU A 324 24.81 6.27 9.51
CA GLU A 324 25.83 5.74 8.62
C GLU A 324 25.59 6.13 7.15
N ASN A 325 24.32 6.25 6.74
CA ASN A 325 23.93 6.44 5.34
C ASN A 325 23.36 7.83 5.05
N ILE A 326 24.16 8.88 5.30
CA ILE A 326 23.78 10.27 4.98
C ILE A 326 23.66 10.48 3.46
N GLU A 327 24.51 9.81 2.68
CA GLU A 327 24.52 9.90 1.22
C GLU A 327 23.19 9.42 0.60
N LEU A 328 22.51 8.46 1.22
CA LEU A 328 21.20 8.01 0.74
C LEU A 328 20.13 9.09 0.93
N VAL A 329 20.14 9.78 2.07
CA VAL A 329 19.25 10.93 2.33
C VAL A 329 19.52 12.04 1.32
N LYS A 330 20.80 12.38 1.09
CA LYS A 330 21.22 13.35 0.06
C LYS A 330 20.69 12.98 -1.31
N THR A 331 20.87 11.73 -1.70
CA THR A 331 20.43 11.22 -2.99
C THR A 331 18.92 11.36 -3.16
N VAL A 332 18.14 10.94 -2.15
CA VAL A 332 16.68 11.07 -2.17
C VAL A 332 16.23 12.52 -2.31
N VAL A 333 16.80 13.43 -1.52
CA VAL A 333 16.42 14.85 -1.57
C VAL A 333 16.85 15.47 -2.90
N LYS A 334 18.05 15.18 -3.39
CA LYS A 334 18.51 15.64 -4.70
C LYS A 334 17.62 15.13 -5.83
N SER A 335 17.25 13.85 -5.81
CA SER A 335 16.33 13.26 -6.77
C SER A 335 14.97 13.93 -6.74
N PHE A 336 14.46 14.32 -5.56
CA PHE A 336 13.22 15.09 -5.44
C PHE A 336 13.28 16.43 -6.18
N TYR A 337 14.33 17.23 -5.96
CA TYR A 337 14.48 18.52 -6.65
C TYR A 337 14.68 18.33 -8.16
N THR A 338 15.41 17.30 -8.57
CA THR A 338 15.62 16.98 -9.99
C THR A 338 14.32 16.53 -10.66
N TYR A 339 13.48 15.77 -9.95
CA TYR A 339 12.18 15.31 -10.42
C TYR A 339 11.23 16.50 -10.68
N TYR A 340 11.09 17.40 -9.69
CA TYR A 340 10.20 18.55 -9.79
C TYR A 340 10.74 19.71 -10.63
N ALA A 341 12.05 19.80 -10.87
CA ALA A 341 12.62 20.77 -11.81
C ALA A 341 12.19 20.50 -13.26
N ASN A 342 11.81 19.26 -13.58
CA ASN A 342 11.35 18.87 -14.92
C ASN A 342 9.81 18.93 -15.07
N GLU A 343 9.05 19.08 -13.99
CA GLU A 343 7.58 19.22 -14.01
C GLU A 343 7.20 20.71 -13.89
N ASP A 344 6.84 21.34 -15.01
CA ASP A 344 6.53 22.78 -15.19
C ASP A 344 5.31 23.32 -14.39
N SER A 345 5.26 23.18 -13.05
CA SER A 345 4.16 23.71 -12.24
C SER A 345 4.58 24.49 -10.99
N GLU A 346 3.66 25.34 -10.50
CA GLU A 346 3.70 26.17 -9.28
C GLU A 346 3.94 25.34 -7.99
N ASN A 347 5.12 24.72 -7.88
CA ASN A 347 5.47 23.72 -6.87
C ASN A 347 6.18 24.31 -5.64
N VAL A 348 6.18 25.64 -5.47
CA VAL A 348 6.85 26.33 -4.35
C VAL A 348 6.43 25.75 -3.00
N SER A 349 5.16 25.34 -2.85
CA SER A 349 4.66 24.72 -1.62
C SER A 349 5.38 23.40 -1.27
N HIS A 350 5.66 22.55 -2.26
CA HIS A 350 6.35 21.27 -2.05
C HIS A 350 7.81 21.49 -1.64
N PHE A 351 8.50 22.42 -2.33
CA PHE A 351 9.88 22.79 -2.00
C PHE A 351 10.00 23.38 -0.58
N VAL A 352 9.07 24.25 -0.17
CA VAL A 352 9.04 24.81 1.19
C VAL A 352 8.83 23.72 2.25
N LYS A 353 7.94 22.75 2.00
CA LYS A 353 7.73 21.63 2.92
C LYS A 353 8.96 20.74 3.05
N VAL A 354 9.63 20.40 1.95
CA VAL A 354 10.85 19.57 1.97
C VAL A 354 12.02 20.32 2.60
N ALA A 355 12.13 21.64 2.40
CA ALA A 355 13.13 22.45 3.10
C ALA A 355 12.92 22.45 4.62
N LYS A 356 11.67 22.63 5.08
CA LYS A 356 11.33 22.51 6.50
C LYS A 356 11.58 21.11 7.05
N LEU A 357 11.21 20.07 6.31
CA LEU A 357 11.49 18.68 6.66
C LEU A 357 13.00 18.44 6.82
N SER A 358 13.83 19.06 5.98
CA SER A 358 15.29 18.96 6.06
C SER A 358 15.84 19.63 7.32
N GLU A 359 15.34 20.83 7.68
CA GLU A 359 15.69 21.48 8.95
C GLU A 359 15.23 20.67 10.17
N GLU A 360 14.02 20.08 10.13
CA GLU A 360 13.50 19.21 11.19
C GLU A 360 14.32 17.92 11.31
N PHE A 361 14.75 17.34 10.20
CA PHE A 361 15.61 16.17 10.18
C PHE A 361 17.02 16.47 10.73
N LEU A 362 17.61 17.61 10.34
CA LEU A 362 18.89 18.06 10.90
C LEU A 362 18.79 18.24 12.42
N PHE A 363 17.69 18.81 12.92
CA PHE A 363 17.43 18.94 14.35
C PHE A 363 17.30 17.58 15.05
N LEU A 364 16.59 16.61 14.46
CA LEU A 364 16.51 15.26 15.01
C LEU A 364 17.89 14.59 15.05
N ALA A 365 18.67 14.71 13.97
CA ALA A 365 20.02 14.15 13.90
C ALA A 365 20.94 14.75 14.95
N ALA A 366 20.91 16.07 15.11
CA ALA A 366 21.68 16.80 16.12
C ALA A 366 21.43 16.35 17.56
N SER A 367 20.21 15.85 17.82
CA SER A 367 19.78 15.37 19.13
C SER A 367 20.39 14.01 19.49
N GLU A 368 21.00 13.29 18.53
CA GLU A 368 21.61 11.99 18.76
C GLU A 368 23.08 12.10 19.13
N ALA A 369 23.44 11.52 20.28
CA ALA A 369 24.81 11.51 20.77
C ALA A 369 25.78 10.69 19.91
N SER A 370 25.26 9.84 19.01
CA SER A 370 26.05 9.03 18.08
C SER A 370 26.43 9.75 16.79
N LEU A 371 25.91 10.96 16.53
CA LEU A 371 26.18 11.69 15.30
C LEU A 371 27.60 12.28 15.33
N LYS A 372 28.43 11.93 14.35
CA LYS A 372 29.78 12.50 14.22
C LYS A 372 29.75 13.93 13.71
N LEU A 373 30.82 14.69 13.98
CA LEU A 373 30.94 16.08 13.56
C LEU A 373 30.90 16.22 12.04
N GLU A 374 31.62 15.37 11.31
CA GLU A 374 31.68 15.42 9.84
C GLU A 374 30.29 15.17 9.23
N ALA A 375 29.58 14.18 9.78
CA ALA A 375 28.22 13.83 9.43
C ALA A 375 27.22 15.00 9.69
N PHE A 376 27.37 15.70 10.81
CA PHE A 376 26.54 16.88 11.10
C PHE A 376 26.79 18.00 10.09
N VAL A 377 28.06 18.35 9.84
CA VAL A 377 28.43 19.42 8.90
C VAL A 377 27.88 19.12 7.52
N GLU A 378 28.04 17.87 7.08
CA GLU A 378 27.55 17.39 5.78
C GLU A 378 26.01 17.52 5.64
N LEU A 379 25.25 17.17 6.68
CA LEU A 379 23.79 17.36 6.72
C LEU A 379 23.40 18.84 6.78
N ALA A 380 24.15 19.64 7.52
CA ALA A 380 23.89 21.06 7.66
C ALA A 380 24.13 21.82 6.35
N GLU A 381 25.23 21.56 5.65
CA GLU A 381 25.52 22.13 4.33
C GLU A 381 24.44 21.78 3.30
N MET A 382 23.98 20.53 3.30
CA MET A 382 22.86 20.10 2.46
C MET A 382 21.60 20.90 2.77
N THR A 383 21.27 21.05 4.05
CA THR A 383 20.08 21.76 4.52
C THR A 383 20.13 23.25 4.18
N VAL A 384 21.30 23.88 4.28
CA VAL A 384 21.52 25.27 3.85
C VAL A 384 21.28 25.41 2.35
N ALA A 385 21.86 24.52 1.54
CA ALA A 385 21.68 24.55 0.09
C ALA A 385 20.20 24.38 -0.32
N ILE A 386 19.48 23.49 0.36
CA ILE A 386 18.05 23.26 0.17
C ILE A 386 17.22 24.48 0.57
N SER A 387 17.58 25.13 1.68
CA SER A 387 16.82 26.28 2.21
C SER A 387 17.11 27.57 1.43
N GLN A 388 18.18 27.58 0.63
CA GLN A 388 18.60 28.74 -0.13
C GLN A 388 17.56 29.10 -1.21
N GLY A 389 17.07 30.34 -1.18
CA GLY A 389 16.05 30.84 -2.13
C GLY A 389 14.63 30.31 -1.90
N ILE A 390 14.44 29.34 -1.01
CA ILE A 390 13.14 28.73 -0.71
C ILE A 390 12.56 29.26 0.61
N LEU A 391 13.37 29.25 1.68
CA LEU A 391 12.93 29.74 3.00
C LEU A 391 13.39 31.19 3.21
N SER A 392 12.46 32.02 3.69
CA SER A 392 12.75 33.40 4.10
C SER A 392 13.61 33.47 5.36
N TYR A 393 13.38 32.53 6.29
CA TYR A 393 14.15 32.39 7.52
C TYR A 393 14.51 30.92 7.76
N SER A 394 15.69 30.68 8.31
CA SER A 394 16.26 29.34 8.55
C SER A 394 16.64 29.13 10.01
N ASP A 395 15.71 29.47 10.91
CA ASP A 395 15.90 29.31 12.36
C ASP A 395 16.07 27.83 12.78
N GLY A 396 15.59 26.88 11.97
CA GLY A 396 15.75 25.46 12.23
C GLY A 396 17.21 25.00 12.19
N ILE A 397 18.03 25.60 11.33
CA ILE A 397 19.48 25.30 11.25
C ILE A 397 20.17 25.76 12.54
N TYR A 398 19.89 26.97 13.02
CA TYR A 398 20.40 27.44 14.31
C TYR A 398 19.96 26.55 15.47
N ARG A 399 18.68 26.15 15.52
CA ARG A 399 18.18 25.22 16.55
C ARG A 399 18.93 23.89 16.54
N ALA A 400 19.24 23.36 15.36
CA ALA A 400 20.00 22.13 15.24
C ALA A 400 21.45 22.31 15.73
N ILE A 401 22.10 23.43 15.40
CA ILE A 401 23.44 23.77 15.92
C ILE A 401 23.42 23.86 17.45
N ASP A 402 22.47 24.58 18.04
CA ASP A 402 22.40 24.74 19.51
C ASP A 402 22.21 23.38 20.21
N VAL A 403 21.34 22.51 19.68
CA VAL A 403 21.16 21.16 20.23
C VAL A 403 22.39 20.28 20.01
N PHE A 404 23.06 20.37 18.87
CA PHE A 404 24.30 19.62 18.62
C PHE A 404 25.40 20.02 19.60
N LEU A 405 25.59 21.33 19.83
CA LEU A 405 26.55 21.84 20.81
C LEU A 405 26.18 21.46 22.26
N GLU A 406 24.88 21.34 22.55
CA GLU A 406 24.38 20.87 23.86
C GLU A 406 24.69 19.38 24.08
N SER A 407 24.50 18.54 23.07
CA SER A 407 24.76 17.10 23.13
C SER A 407 26.26 16.77 23.04
N HIS A 408 27.07 17.63 22.41
CA HIS A 408 28.50 17.43 22.16
C HIS A 408 29.37 18.45 22.92
N ARG A 409 29.23 18.49 24.25
CA ARG A 409 29.95 19.46 25.11
C ARG A 409 31.47 19.31 25.10
N TYR A 410 32.00 18.21 24.58
CA TYR A 410 33.43 17.91 24.50
C TYR A 410 34.14 18.55 23.30
N LEU A 411 33.40 19.21 22.39
CA LEU A 411 33.98 19.85 21.20
C LEU A 411 34.92 21.01 21.56
N THR A 412 36.03 21.09 20.82
CA THR A 412 37.00 22.18 20.85
C THR A 412 36.43 23.46 20.21
N GLU A 413 37.01 24.62 20.51
CA GLU A 413 36.59 25.88 19.90
C GLU A 413 36.70 25.88 18.36
N SER A 414 37.69 25.17 17.80
CA SER A 414 37.81 24.99 16.35
C SER A 414 36.66 24.18 15.75
N GLU A 415 36.27 23.09 16.42
CA GLU A 415 35.17 22.22 15.98
C GLU A 415 33.82 22.93 16.14
N LYS A 416 33.60 23.66 17.25
CA LYS A 416 32.42 24.52 17.41
C LYS A 416 32.33 25.57 16.31
N MET A 417 33.47 26.18 15.95
CA MET A 417 33.54 27.13 14.86
C MET A 417 33.18 26.47 13.53
N GLU A 418 33.67 25.26 13.27
CA GLU A 418 33.35 24.50 12.06
C GLU A 418 31.85 24.22 11.91
N VAL A 419 31.23 23.70 12.96
CA VAL A 419 29.77 23.48 13.05
C VAL A 419 28.99 24.77 12.81
N CYS A 420 29.45 25.90 13.35
CA CYS A 420 28.74 27.17 13.23
C CYS A 420 28.96 27.90 11.88
N LYS A 421 29.95 27.50 11.06
CA LYS A 421 30.23 28.18 9.76
C LYS A 421 29.05 28.09 8.79
N VAL A 422 28.25 27.03 8.89
CA VAL A 422 27.08 26.80 8.03
C VAL A 422 25.91 27.74 8.36
N LEU A 423 25.97 28.46 9.48
CA LEU A 423 24.92 29.37 9.90
C LEU A 423 24.95 30.69 9.11
N ASP A 424 23.97 30.87 8.22
CA ASP A 424 23.71 32.17 7.59
C ASP A 424 22.93 33.08 8.55
N CYS A 425 23.65 33.94 9.27
CA CYS A 425 23.06 34.87 10.23
C CYS A 425 22.05 35.82 9.58
N SER A 426 22.17 36.13 8.29
CA SER A 426 21.25 37.04 7.57
C SER A 426 19.83 36.47 7.42
N LYS A 427 19.71 35.14 7.49
CA LYS A 427 18.45 34.40 7.39
C LYS A 427 17.84 34.02 8.74
N LEU A 428 18.38 34.53 9.84
CA LEU A 428 17.74 34.37 11.13
C LEU A 428 16.60 35.35 11.28
N SER A 429 15.49 34.88 11.85
CA SER A 429 14.42 35.79 12.30
C SER A 429 14.92 36.65 13.46
N GLN A 430 14.18 37.70 13.80
CA GLN A 430 14.50 38.55 14.96
C GLN A 430 14.58 37.73 16.25
N GLU A 431 13.63 36.80 16.46
CA GLU A 431 13.67 35.88 17.60
C GLU A 431 14.87 34.93 17.54
N GLY A 432 15.22 34.44 16.35
CA GLY A 432 16.40 33.61 16.12
C GLY A 432 17.69 34.33 16.49
N CYS A 433 17.85 35.58 16.03
CA CYS A 433 18.96 36.45 16.38
C CYS A 433 19.07 36.69 17.89
N GLU A 434 17.95 36.97 18.57
CA GLU A 434 17.94 37.18 20.02
C GLU A 434 18.37 35.93 20.80
N ARG A 435 17.90 34.75 20.39
CA ARG A 435 18.29 33.48 21.02
C ARG A 435 19.77 33.17 20.78
N ALA A 436 20.25 33.35 19.56
CA ALA A 436 21.65 33.14 19.21
C ALA A 436 22.57 34.13 19.93
N ALA A 437 22.19 35.40 20.05
CA ALA A 437 22.96 36.40 20.78
C ALA A 437 23.12 36.08 22.27
N LYS A 438 22.14 35.40 22.89
CA LYS A 438 22.16 34.97 24.29
C LYS A 438 22.85 33.62 24.50
N ASN A 439 23.22 32.90 23.43
CA ASN A 439 23.74 31.55 23.53
C ASN A 439 25.24 31.55 23.85
N GLN A 440 25.58 31.16 25.08
CA GLN A 440 26.96 31.11 25.58
C GLN A 440 27.78 29.96 24.96
N LYS A 441 27.15 29.00 24.27
CA LYS A 441 27.85 27.87 23.64
C LYS A 441 28.44 28.22 22.28
N LEU A 442 27.94 29.29 21.66
CA LEU A 442 28.43 29.74 20.36
C LEU A 442 29.79 30.42 20.48
N PRO A 443 30.69 30.24 19.49
CA PRO A 443 31.92 31.03 19.42
C PRO A 443 31.62 32.54 19.34
N LEU A 444 32.39 33.35 20.07
CA LEU A 444 32.20 34.81 20.14
C LEU A 444 32.12 35.48 18.76
N ARG A 445 32.90 34.99 17.79
CA ARG A 445 32.89 35.51 16.41
C ARG A 445 31.51 35.40 15.76
N ILE A 446 30.79 34.31 16.01
CA ILE A 446 29.44 34.08 15.47
C ILE A 446 28.44 34.98 16.19
N VAL A 447 28.54 35.09 17.52
CA VAL A 447 27.68 35.99 18.32
C VAL A 447 27.78 37.43 17.84
N VAL A 448 28.99 37.92 17.55
CA VAL A 448 29.21 39.27 17.01
C VAL A 448 28.56 39.44 15.63
N GLN A 449 28.64 38.42 14.76
CA GLN A 449 27.97 38.45 13.45
C GLN A 449 26.44 38.49 13.59
N VAL A 450 25.87 37.70 14.49
CA VAL A 450 24.43 37.70 14.79
C VAL A 450 23.98 39.07 15.29
N LEU A 451 24.71 39.67 16.23
CA LEU A 451 24.40 41.01 16.76
C LEU A 451 24.45 42.08 15.67
N PHE A 452 25.44 42.04 14.78
CA PHE A 452 25.55 42.96 13.66
C PHE A 452 24.35 42.83 12.71
N VAL A 453 23.95 41.60 12.36
CA VAL A 453 22.76 41.37 11.53
C VAL A 453 21.48 41.83 12.23
N SER A 454 21.32 41.54 13.52
CA SER A 454 20.18 41.99 14.30
C SER A 454 20.05 43.53 14.28
N GLN A 455 21.17 44.26 14.41
CA GLN A 455 21.18 45.72 14.29
C GLN A 455 20.74 46.20 12.90
N LEU A 456 21.21 45.54 11.84
CA LEU A 456 20.77 45.85 10.47
C LEU A 456 19.27 45.63 10.29
N GLN A 457 18.73 44.50 10.78
CA GLN A 457 17.29 44.18 10.70
C GLN A 457 16.43 45.20 11.45
N ILE A 458 16.86 45.64 12.64
CA ILE A 458 16.16 46.68 13.41
C ILE A 458 16.18 48.00 12.63
N ARG A 459 17.35 48.41 12.12
CA ARG A 459 17.50 49.66 11.34
C ARG A 459 16.60 49.65 10.10
N ASP A 460 16.56 48.53 9.37
CA ASP A 460 15.78 48.42 8.14
C ASP A 460 14.27 48.38 8.44
N THR A 461 13.85 47.80 9.57
CA THR A 461 12.45 47.85 10.04
C THR A 461 12.05 49.27 10.42
N VAL A 462 12.88 49.97 11.22
CA VAL A 462 12.66 51.38 11.59
C VAL A 462 12.61 52.28 10.36
N ALA A 463 13.51 52.08 9.38
CA ALA A 463 13.49 52.85 8.14
C ALA A 463 12.23 52.60 7.29
N LYS A 464 11.68 51.38 7.31
CA LYS A 464 10.40 51.07 6.65
C LYS A 464 9.22 51.71 7.37
N GLU A 465 9.23 51.74 8.70
CA GLU A 465 8.19 52.41 9.49
C GLU A 465 8.20 53.92 9.28
N ILE A 466 9.38 54.56 9.28
CA ILE A 466 9.53 56.00 8.98
C ILE A 466 8.99 56.32 7.58
N LYS A 467 9.38 55.56 6.55
CA LYS A 467 8.84 55.74 5.19
C LYS A 467 7.33 55.46 5.08
N GLY A 468 6.80 54.58 5.92
CA GLY A 468 5.37 54.29 5.99
C GLY A 468 4.58 55.39 6.71
N MET A 469 5.23 56.15 7.60
CA MET A 469 4.65 57.32 8.28
C MET A 469 4.71 58.56 7.39
N GLU A 470 5.81 58.78 6.66
CA GLU A 470 5.93 59.88 5.67
C GLU A 470 4.83 59.78 4.59
N LYS A 471 4.58 58.59 4.04
CA LYS A 471 3.47 58.38 3.08
C LYS A 471 2.07 58.65 3.64
N LYS A 472 1.86 58.50 4.95
CA LYS A 472 0.57 58.80 5.58
C LYS A 472 0.40 60.27 5.89
N VAL A 473 1.50 60.98 6.14
CA VAL A 473 1.49 62.44 6.32
C VAL A 473 1.27 63.13 4.97
N ASP A 474 1.83 62.60 3.88
CA ASP A 474 1.55 63.11 2.52
C ASP A 474 0.08 62.90 2.09
N GLU A 475 -0.58 61.82 2.53
CA GLU A 475 -2.02 61.59 2.28
C GLU A 475 -2.94 62.45 3.18
N GLU A 476 -2.47 62.88 4.37
CA GLU A 476 -3.21 63.75 5.28
C GLU A 476 -3.00 65.26 4.98
N GLU A 477 -1.87 65.67 4.38
CA GLU A 477 -1.61 67.07 3.97
C GLU A 477 -2.35 67.48 2.68
N GLU A 478 -2.80 66.54 1.85
CA GLU A 478 -3.63 66.84 0.65
C GLU A 478 -5.14 67.03 0.95
N GLU A 479 -5.65 66.62 2.13
CA GLU A 479 -7.07 66.80 2.50
C GLU A 479 -7.39 68.12 3.23
N GLU A 480 -6.40 68.97 3.57
CA GLU A 480 -6.62 70.21 4.35
C GLU A 480 -6.70 71.53 3.53
N ILE A 481 -6.90 71.46 2.21
CA ILE A 481 -7.27 72.63 1.38
C ILE A 481 -8.42 72.26 0.42
N GLY A 482 -9.67 72.52 0.83
CA GLY A 482 -10.81 72.43 -0.10
C GLY A 482 -12.19 72.54 0.56
N VAL A 483 -12.67 73.77 0.73
CA VAL A 483 -14.06 74.07 1.10
C VAL A 483 -15.02 73.71 -0.04
N SER A 484 -16.12 73.06 0.34
CA SER A 484 -17.28 72.56 -0.40
C SER A 484 -17.73 73.28 -1.68
N SER A 485 -18.12 72.50 -2.70
CA SER A 485 -19.29 72.74 -3.57
C SER A 485 -19.69 71.43 -4.27
N ASP A 486 -20.97 71.07 -4.16
CA ASP A 486 -21.61 69.88 -4.76
C ASP A 486 -21.79 70.01 -6.29
N GLU A 487 -21.56 68.92 -7.03
CA GLU A 487 -22.54 68.18 -7.86
C GLU A 487 -21.88 67.34 -8.99
N ASP A 488 -22.41 66.12 -9.10
CA ASP A 488 -22.57 65.23 -10.27
C ASP A 488 -21.47 64.29 -10.81
N GLU A 489 -21.81 63.00 -10.65
CA GLU A 489 -21.50 61.72 -11.30
C GLU A 489 -20.51 61.66 -12.49
N ILE A 490 -19.64 60.62 -12.48
CA ILE A 490 -19.67 59.45 -13.40
C ILE A 490 -18.49 58.48 -13.12
N GLU A 491 -18.86 57.20 -13.00
CA GLU A 491 -18.18 55.91 -13.26
C GLU A 491 -16.67 55.64 -13.01
N ASN A 492 -16.49 54.57 -12.23
CA ASN A 492 -15.74 53.33 -12.50
C ASN A 492 -14.40 53.02 -11.81
N ASP A 493 -14.44 51.81 -11.22
CA ASP A 493 -13.41 50.78 -11.06
C ASP A 493 -12.25 51.03 -10.07
N GLU A 494 -12.32 50.39 -8.90
CA GLU A 494 -11.64 49.11 -8.55
C GLU A 494 -10.17 49.34 -8.10
N CYS A 495 -9.59 48.73 -7.07
CA CYS A 495 -10.00 47.87 -5.96
C CYS A 495 -8.72 47.64 -5.14
N VAL A 496 -8.69 47.86 -3.81
CA VAL A 496 -7.78 47.10 -2.91
C VAL A 496 -8.49 46.72 -1.62
N VAL A 497 -8.34 45.44 -1.30
CA VAL A 497 -8.89 44.61 -0.23
C VAL A 497 -8.30 45.06 1.13
N HIS A 498 -9.01 45.12 2.27
CA HIS A 498 -9.31 43.98 3.17
C HIS A 498 -10.02 44.46 4.44
N ARG A 499 -11.01 43.70 4.92
CA ARG A 499 -10.84 42.73 6.02
C ARG A 499 -12.19 42.28 6.62
N TRP A 500 -12.39 40.97 6.63
CA TRP A 500 -13.51 40.28 7.27
C TRP A 500 -13.37 40.18 8.79
N LYS A 501 -14.53 40.11 9.48
CA LYS A 501 -14.73 39.19 10.62
C LYS A 501 -16.22 38.88 10.89
N LYS A 502 -16.52 37.56 10.92
CA LYS A 502 -17.63 36.83 11.59
C LYS A 502 -19.06 37.13 11.06
N LYS A 503 -20.02 36.19 10.96
CA LYS A 503 -20.35 34.94 11.68
C LYS A 503 -21.34 34.11 10.82
N LYS A 504 -21.39 32.79 11.08
CA LYS A 504 -22.24 31.71 10.52
C LYS A 504 -23.73 32.02 10.29
N LYS A 505 -24.33 31.45 9.22
CA LYS A 505 -25.32 30.33 9.26
C LYS A 505 -25.74 29.83 7.86
N LYS A 506 -25.86 28.48 7.79
CA LYS A 506 -26.60 27.54 6.90
C LYS A 506 -27.55 28.17 5.85
N THR A 507 -27.76 27.64 4.64
CA THR A 507 -28.21 26.27 4.32
C THR A 507 -28.12 26.00 2.80
N SER A 508 -27.93 24.72 2.46
CA SER A 508 -28.35 23.97 1.26
C SER A 508 -28.97 24.72 0.06
N VAL A 509 -28.60 24.35 -1.17
CA VAL A 509 -29.20 23.24 -1.95
C VAL A 509 -28.47 23.20 -3.28
N TRP A 510 -27.73 22.13 -3.51
CA TRP A 510 -27.02 21.84 -4.75
C TRP A 510 -28.02 21.18 -5.70
N GLY A 511 -28.75 22.01 -6.45
CA GLY A 511 -29.80 21.57 -7.35
C GLY A 511 -29.74 22.33 -8.66
N GLN A 512 -28.62 22.26 -9.40
CA GLN A 512 -28.57 22.58 -10.84
C GLN A 512 -27.20 22.36 -11.51
N VAL A 513 -26.55 21.20 -11.34
CA VAL A 513 -25.47 20.80 -12.29
C VAL A 513 -25.55 19.31 -12.61
N LYS A 514 -26.67 18.90 -13.21
CA LYS A 514 -26.76 17.70 -14.04
C LYS A 514 -27.59 18.05 -15.27
N ARG A 515 -26.89 18.48 -16.34
CA ARG A 515 -27.33 18.39 -17.75
C ARG A 515 -26.16 18.71 -18.69
N LYS A 516 -25.19 17.80 -18.74
CA LYS A 516 -24.45 17.42 -19.95
C LYS A 516 -24.22 15.91 -19.83
N PHE A 517 -24.37 15.21 -20.93
CA PHE A 517 -24.51 13.74 -21.07
C PHE A 517 -25.93 13.22 -20.83
N GLY A 518 -26.81 13.54 -21.78
CA GLY A 518 -27.99 12.74 -22.04
C GLY A 518 -27.63 11.52 -22.89
N CYS A 519 -28.10 10.36 -22.45
CA CYS A 519 -28.55 9.23 -23.28
C CYS A 519 -29.52 8.45 -22.40
N LEU A 520 -30.83 8.66 -22.61
CA LEU A 520 -31.88 7.85 -22.01
C LEU A 520 -32.16 6.67 -22.94
N THR A 521 -32.23 5.51 -22.31
CA THR A 521 -32.89 4.30 -22.77
C THR A 521 -34.34 4.56 -23.16
N SER A 522 -34.69 4.08 -24.35
CA SER A 522 -35.87 3.28 -24.71
C SER A 522 -37.19 3.50 -23.95
N SER A 523 -38.22 3.80 -24.76
CA SER A 523 -39.56 3.17 -24.82
C SER A 523 -40.36 3.07 -23.50
N SER A 524 -41.63 3.46 -23.41
CA SER A 524 -42.76 3.09 -24.30
C SER A 524 -44.04 3.71 -23.75
N TYR A 525 -44.94 4.13 -24.67
CA TYR A 525 -46.43 4.07 -24.63
C TYR A 525 -47.15 4.59 -23.37
N SER A 526 -48.24 5.37 -23.42
CA SER A 526 -49.24 5.74 -24.43
C SER A 526 -49.97 6.96 -23.83
N VAL A 527 -50.62 7.85 -24.57
CA VAL A 527 -51.98 7.70 -25.08
C VAL A 527 -52.29 8.99 -25.89
N ASP A 528 -52.98 8.79 -27.01
CA ASP A 528 -53.77 9.74 -27.81
C ASP A 528 -53.08 10.81 -28.68
N ALA A 529 -52.87 10.41 -29.95
CA ALA A 529 -53.59 10.89 -31.13
C ALA A 529 -54.48 12.15 -30.94
N CYS A 530 -54.56 13.12 -31.84
CA CYS A 530 -54.16 13.17 -33.24
C CYS A 530 -54.33 14.62 -33.74
N THR A 531 -53.47 14.97 -34.71
CA THR A 531 -53.72 15.83 -35.90
C THR A 531 -54.05 17.32 -35.69
N CYS A 532 -53.13 18.21 -36.08
CA CYS A 532 -53.07 18.92 -37.39
C CYS A 532 -54.10 20.08 -37.44
N ASP A 533 -53.84 21.33 -37.86
CA ASP A 533 -52.89 21.84 -38.84
C ASP A 533 -52.64 23.35 -38.64
N VAL A 534 -51.40 23.73 -38.95
CA VAL A 534 -50.88 24.97 -39.57
C VAL A 534 -51.84 26.17 -39.75
N LYS A 535 -51.42 27.36 -39.25
CA LYS A 535 -51.32 28.59 -40.06
C LYS A 535 -50.49 29.72 -39.42
N LYS A 536 -49.49 30.14 -40.19
CA LYS A 536 -48.61 31.33 -40.02
C LYS A 536 -49.40 32.63 -39.87
N LYS A 537 -48.85 33.61 -39.13
CA LYS A 537 -48.99 35.05 -39.48
C LYS A 537 -47.74 35.86 -39.13
N LYS A 538 -47.30 36.62 -40.15
CA LYS A 538 -46.12 37.49 -40.21
C LYS A 538 -46.30 38.80 -39.45
N LYS A 539 -45.18 39.34 -38.96
CA LYS A 539 -44.94 40.75 -38.62
C LYS A 539 -45.32 41.69 -39.78
N LYS A 540 -45.92 42.84 -39.46
CA LYS A 540 -45.97 44.03 -40.32
C LYS A 540 -45.30 45.19 -39.58
N ILE A 541 -44.31 45.77 -40.23
CA ILE A 541 -43.80 47.13 -39.99
C ILE A 541 -44.42 47.99 -41.10
N HIS A 542 -44.93 49.17 -40.76
CA HIS A 542 -45.05 50.25 -41.73
C HIS A 542 -44.74 51.59 -41.06
N HIS A 543 -43.77 52.27 -41.65
CA HIS A 543 -43.46 53.68 -41.53
C HIS A 543 -44.56 54.56 -42.14
N HIS A 544 -44.64 55.80 -41.67
CA HIS A 544 -44.96 56.96 -42.51
C HIS A 544 -43.83 58.00 -42.37
N TYR A 545 -43.17 58.24 -43.50
CA TYR A 545 -42.50 59.50 -43.84
C TYR A 545 -43.57 60.47 -44.38
N ILE A 546 -43.20 61.75 -44.49
CA ILE A 546 -43.93 62.79 -45.25
C ILE A 546 -44.30 62.30 -46.66
#